data_AF-Q0AMN0-F1
#
_entry.id   AF-Q0AMN0-F1
#
_cell.length_a   1.000
_cell.length_b   1.000
_cell.length_c   1.000
_cell.angle_alpha   90.00
_cell.angle_beta   90.00
_cell.angle_gamma   90.00
#
_symmetry.space_group_name_H-M   'P 1'
#
loop_
_entity.id
_entity.type
_entity.pdbx_description
1 polymer ?
#
loop_
_entity_poly.entity_id
_entity_poly.type
_entity_poly.pdbx_seq_one_letter_code
_entity_poly.pdbx_strand_id
1 'polypeptide(L)'
;MTETALNRYIALFEALERARPKPDSSARPFAASALVRAPAGEGGFNVRALTTRTREIFRILKEESGGWRAPSGTLRWIYAAMMAAQSIDPQRYFAIRNALKDAAKPSGTGSLYAGGTRAALVLSLSSENIDTLIARFFAIKEAIKPPWYRRDMSVTDMFAAAHAAEGATPGEVVARRDQAEAVFAADRVLKGNKHEGARLCALMGTSPHQVVAGFGALREAVRAQRKLRHDHDKSMLVAWSCEGLTAADIPALAEIREALPRQCNGAGGARTRLAQQILVADRPAPPAGSLSALTAVIAAQAAMMAAVIAGSTVATTSAASS
;
A
#
# COMPACT_ATOMS: atom_id res chain seq x y z
N MET A 1 23.36 -4.39 1.33
CA MET A 1 22.69 -3.08 1.40
C MET A 1 21.32 -3.11 2.11
N THR A 2 20.89 -4.23 2.70
CA THR A 2 19.59 -4.39 3.39
C THR A 2 19.60 -4.04 4.88
N GLU A 3 20.79 -3.88 5.45
CA GLU A 3 21.00 -3.61 6.87
C GLU A 3 20.47 -2.22 7.28
N THR A 4 20.48 -1.25 6.37
CA THR A 4 20.04 0.13 6.65
C THR A 4 18.52 0.23 6.81
N ALA A 5 17.70 -0.29 5.88
CA ALA A 5 16.23 -0.30 6.02
C ALA A 5 15.75 -1.11 7.23
N LEU A 6 16.33 -2.29 7.48
CA LEU A 6 15.95 -3.12 8.62
C LEU A 6 16.26 -2.44 9.95
N ASN A 7 17.44 -1.83 10.09
CA ASN A 7 17.80 -1.08 11.29
C ASN A 7 16.87 0.13 11.52
N ARG A 8 16.52 0.87 10.45
CA ARG A 8 15.52 1.95 10.52
C ARG A 8 14.15 1.43 10.99
N TYR A 9 13.70 0.30 10.43
CA TYR A 9 12.45 -0.33 10.83
C TYR A 9 12.45 -0.71 12.32
N ILE A 10 13.50 -1.37 12.82
CA ILE A 10 13.61 -1.78 14.22
C ILE A 10 13.57 -0.55 15.14
N ALA A 11 14.34 0.49 14.83
CA ALA A 11 14.36 1.72 15.62
C ALA A 11 12.97 2.40 15.67
N LEU A 12 12.25 2.45 14.53
CA LEU A 12 10.88 2.98 14.47
C LEU A 12 9.90 2.11 15.27
N PHE A 13 10.00 0.79 15.15
CA PHE A 13 9.15 -0.16 15.86
C PHE A 13 9.28 0.01 17.39
N GLU A 14 10.52 0.08 17.89
CA GLU A 14 10.80 0.31 19.31
C GLU A 14 10.36 1.70 19.78
N ALA A 15 10.60 2.73 18.98
CA ALA A 15 10.20 4.10 19.33
C ALA A 15 8.67 4.23 19.42
N LEU A 16 7.92 3.61 18.51
CA LEU A 16 6.46 3.55 18.56
C LEU A 16 5.94 2.77 19.77
N GLU A 17 6.66 1.73 20.21
CA GLU A 17 6.31 0.96 21.42
C GLU A 17 6.45 1.77 22.71
N ARG A 18 7.47 2.62 22.80
CA ARG A 18 7.77 3.44 23.99
C ARG A 18 6.88 4.69 24.10
N ALA A 19 6.28 5.14 23.00
CA ALA A 19 5.49 6.36 22.97
C ALA A 19 4.10 6.24 23.64
N ARG A 20 3.46 7.36 24.00
CA ARG A 20 2.09 7.40 24.56
C ARG A 20 1.28 8.56 24.00
N PRO A 21 0.13 8.36 23.33
CA PRO A 21 -0.46 7.07 22.98
C PRO A 21 0.43 6.28 22.01
N LYS A 22 0.30 4.94 22.01
CA LYS A 22 1.01 4.03 21.10
C LYS A 22 0.06 3.23 20.22
N PRO A 23 0.51 2.80 19.02
CA PRO A 23 -0.18 1.78 18.24
C PRO A 23 -0.29 0.46 19.04
N ASP A 24 -1.38 -0.26 18.79
CA ASP A 24 -1.55 -1.63 19.26
C ASP A 24 -0.56 -2.59 18.54
N SER A 25 -0.49 -3.84 18.99
CA SER A 25 0.41 -4.85 18.44
C SER A 25 0.16 -5.14 16.96
N SER A 26 -1.07 -4.95 16.48
CA SER A 26 -1.44 -5.16 15.08
C SER A 26 -1.05 -3.98 14.19
N ALA A 27 -1.12 -2.75 14.69
CA ALA A 27 -0.82 -1.53 13.96
C ALA A 27 0.68 -1.25 13.90
N ARG A 28 1.39 -1.54 14.99
CA ARG A 28 2.78 -1.12 15.19
C ARG A 28 3.74 -1.59 14.08
N PRO A 29 3.74 -2.88 13.64
CA PRO A 29 4.61 -3.33 12.56
C PRO A 29 4.38 -2.55 11.26
N PHE A 30 3.12 -2.30 10.91
CA PHE A 30 2.77 -1.63 9.65
C PHE A 30 2.96 -0.12 9.71
N ALA A 31 2.72 0.50 10.88
CA ALA A 31 3.04 1.90 11.11
C ALA A 31 4.56 2.13 11.04
N ALA A 32 5.38 1.23 11.61
CA ALA A 32 6.83 1.30 11.48
C ALA A 32 7.26 1.14 10.02
N SER A 33 6.74 0.13 9.31
CA SER A 33 6.98 -0.08 7.87
C SER A 33 6.70 1.16 7.01
N ALA A 34 5.55 1.81 7.24
CA ALA A 34 5.16 3.02 6.52
C ALA A 34 6.13 4.20 6.71
N LEU A 35 6.85 4.25 7.85
CA LEU A 35 7.82 5.30 8.15
C LEU A 35 9.23 5.01 7.60
N VAL A 36 9.55 3.77 7.20
CA VAL A 36 10.91 3.39 6.76
C VAL A 36 11.36 4.22 5.55
N ARG A 37 10.43 4.54 4.65
CA ARG A 37 10.67 5.32 3.42
C ARG A 37 10.60 6.84 3.62
N ALA A 38 10.42 7.32 4.86
CA ALA A 38 10.41 8.75 5.11
C ALA A 38 11.75 9.36 4.65
N PRO A 39 11.73 10.51 3.94
CA PRO A 39 12.96 11.14 3.48
C PRO A 39 13.85 11.51 4.67
N ALA A 40 15.15 11.32 4.52
CA ALA A 40 16.11 11.84 5.47
C ALA A 40 16.21 13.37 5.27
N GLY A 41 16.07 14.14 6.34
CA GLY A 41 16.34 15.58 6.30
C GLY A 41 17.84 15.87 6.34
N GLU A 42 18.21 17.15 6.39
CA GLU A 42 19.61 17.60 6.51
C GLU A 42 20.33 17.01 7.75
N GLY A 43 19.58 16.66 8.81
CA GLY A 43 20.07 15.97 10.01
C GLY A 43 19.97 14.45 9.98
N GLY A 44 19.74 13.84 8.81
CA GLY A 44 19.55 12.40 8.66
C GLY A 44 18.14 11.90 9.02
N PHE A 45 18.03 10.59 9.22
CA PHE A 45 16.75 9.92 9.52
C PHE A 45 16.33 10.12 10.98
N ASN A 46 15.33 10.97 11.22
CA ASN A 46 14.92 11.34 12.59
C ASN A 46 13.71 10.53 13.09
N VAL A 47 14.01 9.40 13.75
CA VAL A 47 13.02 8.50 14.36
C VAL A 47 12.10 9.23 15.36
N ARG A 48 12.65 10.12 16.18
CA ARG A 48 11.87 10.86 17.20
C ARG A 48 10.88 11.81 16.54
N ALA A 49 11.30 12.56 15.52
CA ALA A 49 10.43 13.49 14.81
C ALA A 49 9.27 12.75 14.12
N LEU A 50 9.57 11.65 13.42
CA LEU A 50 8.55 10.84 12.74
C LEU A 50 7.53 10.22 13.71
N THR A 51 7.99 9.69 14.85
CA THR A 51 7.08 9.09 15.84
C THR A 51 6.24 10.14 16.57
N THR A 52 6.78 11.32 16.88
CA THR A 52 6.02 12.45 17.42
C THR A 52 4.97 12.92 16.42
N ARG A 53 5.35 13.15 15.16
CA ARG A 53 4.43 13.60 14.11
C ARG A 53 3.30 12.60 13.86
N THR A 54 3.62 11.31 13.85
CA THR A 54 2.62 10.23 13.72
C THR A 54 1.56 10.32 14.82
N ARG A 55 1.95 10.63 16.07
CA ARG A 55 1.01 10.75 17.19
C ARG A 55 0.13 11.98 17.09
N GLU A 56 0.70 13.11 16.68
CA GLU A 56 -0.05 14.34 16.42
C GLU A 56 -1.14 14.11 15.37
N ILE A 57 -0.76 13.51 14.24
CA ILE A 57 -1.69 13.21 13.16
C ILE A 57 -2.74 12.19 13.62
N PHE A 58 -2.36 11.16 14.38
CA PHE A 58 -3.32 10.21 14.94
C PHE A 58 -4.39 10.91 15.79
N ARG A 59 -4.00 11.89 16.62
CA ARG A 59 -4.92 12.67 17.44
C ARG A 59 -5.88 13.48 16.57
N ILE A 60 -5.36 14.19 15.57
CA ILE A 60 -6.17 14.96 14.61
C ILE A 60 -7.17 14.04 13.90
N LEU A 61 -6.71 12.90 13.37
CA LEU A 61 -7.57 11.93 12.70
C LEU A 61 -8.67 11.39 13.62
N LYS A 62 -8.37 11.18 14.91
CA LYS A 62 -9.33 10.69 15.91
C LYS A 62 -10.38 11.75 16.23
N GLU A 63 -9.98 13.00 16.40
CA GLU A 63 -10.85 14.13 16.69
C GLU A 63 -11.79 14.41 15.51
N GLU A 64 -11.25 14.58 14.31
CA GLU A 64 -12.00 14.97 13.11
C GLU A 64 -12.86 13.84 12.51
N SER A 65 -12.39 12.59 12.54
CA SER A 65 -13.19 11.46 12.00
C SER A 65 -14.20 10.92 13.02
N GLY A 66 -14.02 11.19 14.31
CA GLY A 66 -14.74 10.53 15.39
C GLY A 66 -14.38 9.05 15.57
N GLY A 67 -15.10 8.35 16.46
CA GLY A 67 -14.80 6.97 16.84
C GLY A 67 -15.08 5.93 15.74
N TRP A 68 -16.17 6.11 14.98
CA TRP A 68 -16.74 5.08 14.11
C TRP A 68 -16.42 5.24 12.62
N ARG A 69 -16.00 6.43 12.17
CA ARG A 69 -15.74 6.67 10.75
C ARG A 69 -14.29 6.33 10.40
N ALA A 70 -14.09 5.75 9.22
CA ALA A 70 -12.76 5.42 8.73
C ALA A 70 -11.88 6.69 8.54
N PRO A 71 -10.55 6.61 8.77
CA PRO A 71 -9.85 5.45 9.32
C PRO A 71 -10.12 5.32 10.82
N SER A 72 -10.39 4.09 11.29
CA SER A 72 -10.65 3.76 12.69
C SER A 72 -9.70 2.67 13.18
N GLY A 73 -9.60 2.52 14.51
CA GLY A 73 -8.73 1.51 15.15
C GLY A 73 -7.30 1.51 14.62
N THR A 74 -6.81 0.32 14.27
CA THR A 74 -5.47 0.03 13.73
C THR A 74 -5.14 0.84 12.46
N LEU A 75 -6.12 1.06 11.57
CA LEU A 75 -5.92 1.80 10.32
C LEU A 75 -5.54 3.26 10.56
N ARG A 76 -6.03 3.86 11.63
CA ARG A 76 -5.76 5.28 11.95
C ARG A 76 -4.28 5.50 12.23
N TRP A 77 -3.63 4.57 12.91
CA TRP A 77 -2.18 4.63 13.16
C TRP A 77 -1.37 4.50 11.88
N ILE A 78 -1.78 3.64 10.97
CA ILE A 78 -1.09 3.44 9.69
C ILE A 78 -1.26 4.69 8.80
N TYR A 79 -2.47 5.25 8.73
CA TYR A 79 -2.71 6.50 8.00
C TYR A 79 -1.89 7.65 8.58
N ALA A 80 -1.84 7.77 9.91
CA ALA A 80 -1.03 8.79 10.55
C ALA A 80 0.47 8.63 10.26
N ALA A 81 0.96 7.39 10.27
CA ALA A 81 2.36 7.08 9.93
C ALA A 81 2.67 7.42 8.47
N MET A 82 1.77 7.09 7.54
CA MET A 82 1.92 7.47 6.13
C MET A 82 1.95 8.98 5.94
N MET A 83 1.00 9.69 6.56
CA MET A 83 0.96 11.14 6.48
C MET A 83 2.20 11.78 7.09
N ALA A 84 2.73 11.23 8.19
CA ALA A 84 3.98 11.67 8.77
C ALA A 84 5.18 11.40 7.85
N ALA A 85 5.24 10.23 7.21
CA ALA A 85 6.33 9.86 6.30
C ALA A 85 6.37 10.72 5.03
N GLN A 86 5.20 11.11 4.54
CA GLN A 86 5.03 11.82 3.26
C GLN A 86 4.72 13.31 3.45
N SER A 87 4.83 13.83 4.68
CA SER A 87 4.51 15.22 5.02
C SER A 87 3.12 15.67 4.55
N ILE A 88 2.15 14.75 4.56
CA ILE A 88 0.76 15.07 4.18
C ILE A 88 0.12 15.88 5.32
N ASP A 89 -0.48 17.00 4.96
CA ASP A 89 -1.33 17.77 5.86
C ASP A 89 -2.69 17.06 6.09
N PRO A 90 -3.04 16.73 7.35
CA PRO A 90 -4.35 16.15 7.67
C PRO A 90 -5.53 16.99 7.19
N GLN A 91 -5.42 18.33 7.16
CA GLN A 91 -6.52 19.19 6.73
C GLN A 91 -6.78 19.06 5.23
N ARG A 92 -5.72 18.99 4.42
CA ARG A 92 -5.84 18.65 2.99
C ARG A 92 -6.53 17.30 2.78
N TYR A 93 -6.17 16.29 3.57
CA TYR A 93 -6.82 14.98 3.53
C TYR A 93 -8.33 15.06 3.80
N PHE A 94 -8.76 15.81 4.81
CA PHE A 94 -10.18 15.97 5.12
C PHE A 94 -10.92 16.77 4.05
N ALA A 95 -10.30 17.82 3.51
CA ALA A 95 -10.87 18.61 2.41
C ALA A 95 -11.12 17.73 1.18
N ILE A 96 -10.13 16.95 0.75
CA ILE A 96 -10.26 16.01 -0.38
C ILE A 96 -11.33 14.96 -0.08
N ARG A 97 -11.35 14.41 1.14
CA ARG A 97 -12.35 13.40 1.52
C ARG A 97 -13.78 13.94 1.45
N ASN A 98 -14.01 15.19 1.85
CA ASN A 98 -15.33 15.81 1.76
C ASN A 98 -15.69 16.07 0.30
N ALA A 99 -14.78 16.64 -0.49
CA ALA A 99 -14.98 16.87 -1.92
C ALA A 99 -15.31 15.56 -2.68
N LEU A 100 -14.63 14.45 -2.35
CA LEU A 100 -14.96 13.13 -2.90
C LEU A 100 -16.41 12.71 -2.60
N LYS A 101 -16.88 12.92 -1.36
CA LYS A 101 -18.25 12.55 -0.97
C LYS A 101 -19.28 13.39 -1.70
N ASP A 102 -19.04 14.70 -1.80
CA ASP A 102 -19.96 15.64 -2.44
C ASP A 102 -20.07 15.35 -3.94
N ALA A 103 -18.96 15.01 -4.59
CA ALA A 103 -18.92 14.65 -6.01
C ALA A 103 -19.33 13.19 -6.30
N ALA A 104 -19.42 12.30 -5.31
CA ALA A 104 -19.69 10.88 -5.53
C ALA A 104 -21.03 10.62 -6.25
N LYS A 105 -22.13 11.18 -5.75
CA LYS A 105 -23.46 10.98 -6.34
C LYS A 105 -23.58 11.61 -7.73
N PRO A 106 -23.17 12.88 -7.96
CA PRO A 106 -23.17 13.48 -9.29
C PRO A 106 -22.29 12.76 -10.31
N SER A 107 -21.18 12.12 -9.86
CA SER A 107 -20.24 11.46 -10.79
C SER A 107 -20.81 10.25 -11.54
N GLY A 108 -21.89 9.63 -11.06
CA GLY A 108 -22.43 8.40 -11.66
C GLY A 108 -21.54 7.14 -11.52
N THR A 109 -20.36 7.25 -10.89
CA THR A 109 -19.37 6.16 -10.80
C THR A 109 -19.65 5.13 -9.69
N GLY A 110 -20.78 5.28 -8.98
CA GLY A 110 -21.18 4.45 -7.84
C GLY A 110 -20.65 4.97 -6.50
N SER A 111 -20.61 4.08 -5.50
CA SER A 111 -20.18 4.44 -4.14
C SER A 111 -18.66 4.63 -4.04
N LEU A 112 -18.20 5.14 -2.90
CA LEU A 112 -16.78 5.21 -2.54
C LEU A 112 -16.47 4.18 -1.45
N TYR A 113 -15.38 3.45 -1.61
CA TYR A 113 -14.90 2.52 -0.59
C TYR A 113 -14.57 3.28 0.70
N ALA A 114 -15.13 2.80 1.82
CA ALA A 114 -14.95 3.39 3.16
C ALA A 114 -15.15 4.93 3.19
N GLY A 115 -16.10 5.42 2.39
CA GLY A 115 -16.43 6.85 2.30
C GLY A 115 -15.28 7.71 1.76
N GLY A 116 -14.50 7.17 0.82
CA GLY A 116 -13.43 7.88 0.10
C GLY A 116 -12.14 8.04 0.88
N THR A 117 -12.02 7.48 2.09
CA THR A 117 -10.86 7.68 2.97
C THR A 117 -9.54 7.25 2.32
N ARG A 118 -9.52 6.11 1.61
CA ARG A 118 -8.30 5.62 0.98
C ARG A 118 -7.92 6.46 -0.24
N ALA A 119 -8.90 6.78 -1.09
CA ALA A 119 -8.68 7.65 -2.24
C ALA A 119 -8.19 9.03 -1.80
N ALA A 120 -8.79 9.62 -0.76
CA ALA A 120 -8.38 10.91 -0.23
C ALA A 120 -6.91 10.92 0.24
N LEU A 121 -6.48 9.86 0.92
CA LEU A 121 -5.09 9.73 1.37
C LEU A 121 -4.12 9.71 0.19
N VAL A 122 -4.45 8.97 -0.86
CA VAL A 122 -3.60 8.88 -2.07
C VAL A 122 -3.58 10.20 -2.83
N LEU A 123 -4.74 10.82 -3.05
CA LEU A 123 -4.85 12.13 -3.72
C LEU A 123 -4.12 13.24 -2.95
N SER A 124 -4.01 13.11 -1.62
CA SER A 124 -3.29 14.08 -0.77
C SER A 124 -1.78 14.10 -1.04
N LEU A 125 -1.23 13.10 -1.74
CA LEU A 125 0.18 13.07 -2.16
C LEU A 125 0.47 14.07 -3.30
N SER A 126 -0.55 14.44 -4.08
CA SER A 126 -0.41 15.49 -5.08
C SER A 126 -0.60 16.85 -4.44
N SER A 127 0.14 17.85 -4.91
CA SER A 127 -0.01 19.27 -4.55
C SER A 127 -1.01 20.01 -5.44
N GLU A 128 -1.58 19.34 -6.46
CA GLU A 128 -2.54 19.94 -7.39
C GLU A 128 -3.81 20.46 -6.70
N ASN A 129 -4.54 21.32 -7.41
CA ASN A 129 -5.83 21.83 -6.94
C ASN A 129 -6.84 20.66 -6.72
N ILE A 130 -7.62 20.75 -5.63
CA ILE A 130 -8.56 19.69 -5.22
C ILE A 130 -9.60 19.42 -6.31
N ASP A 131 -10.21 20.45 -6.90
CA ASP A 131 -11.27 20.27 -7.90
C ASP A 131 -10.75 19.53 -9.14
N THR A 132 -9.52 19.84 -9.55
CA THR A 132 -8.84 19.15 -10.65
C THR A 132 -8.60 17.68 -10.31
N LEU A 133 -8.11 17.38 -9.11
CA LEU A 133 -7.87 16.01 -8.66
C LEU A 133 -9.17 15.19 -8.59
N ILE A 134 -10.25 15.77 -8.07
CA ILE A 134 -11.55 15.10 -7.93
C ILE A 134 -12.18 14.82 -9.29
N ALA A 135 -12.18 15.81 -10.21
CA ALA A 135 -12.67 15.64 -11.56
C ALA A 135 -11.90 14.53 -12.29
N ARG A 136 -10.56 14.55 -12.22
CA ARG A 136 -9.69 13.53 -12.83
C ARG A 136 -9.92 12.15 -12.22
N PHE A 137 -10.02 12.05 -10.90
CA PHE A 137 -10.31 10.80 -10.19
C PHE A 137 -11.59 10.14 -10.71
N PHE A 138 -12.69 10.88 -10.80
CA PHE A 138 -13.96 10.33 -11.26
C PHE A 138 -13.95 10.02 -12.77
N ALA A 139 -13.28 10.84 -13.58
CA ALA A 139 -13.12 10.56 -15.02
C ALA A 139 -12.32 9.27 -15.25
N ILE A 140 -11.22 9.07 -14.52
CA ILE A 140 -10.45 7.82 -14.57
C ILE A 140 -11.31 6.66 -14.08
N LYS A 141 -11.98 6.80 -12.93
CA LYS A 141 -12.83 5.76 -12.33
C LYS A 141 -13.94 5.28 -13.29
N GLU A 142 -14.55 6.19 -14.04
CA GLU A 142 -15.54 5.83 -15.05
C GLU A 142 -14.90 5.15 -16.27
N ALA A 143 -13.75 5.63 -16.75
CA ALA A 143 -13.06 5.02 -17.89
C ALA A 143 -12.54 3.60 -17.60
N ILE A 144 -12.09 3.35 -16.38
CA ILE A 144 -11.57 2.03 -15.97
C ILE A 144 -12.65 1.11 -15.42
N LYS A 145 -13.91 1.55 -15.39
CA LYS A 145 -15.04 0.86 -14.75
C LYS A 145 -14.94 -0.64 -15.04
N PRO A 146 -14.84 -1.49 -14.00
CA PRO A 146 -14.52 -2.89 -14.21
C PRO A 146 -15.52 -3.54 -15.17
N PRO A 147 -15.09 -4.29 -16.18
CA PRO A 147 -16.00 -5.15 -16.93
C PRO A 147 -16.49 -6.25 -15.97
N TRP A 148 -17.55 -5.97 -15.21
CA TRP A 148 -18.46 -6.85 -14.45
C TRP A 148 -17.91 -7.97 -13.53
N TYR A 149 -16.61 -8.30 -13.47
CA TYR A 149 -16.06 -9.29 -12.55
C TYR A 149 -15.20 -8.67 -11.44
N ARG A 150 -15.44 -9.11 -10.20
CA ARG A 150 -14.76 -8.68 -8.95
C ARG A 150 -14.73 -7.17 -8.76
N ARG A 151 -15.92 -6.57 -8.63
CA ARG A 151 -16.15 -5.15 -8.28
C ARG A 151 -15.62 -4.84 -6.86
N ASP A 152 -14.30 -4.86 -6.68
CA ASP A 152 -13.66 -4.38 -5.46
C ASP A 152 -13.44 -2.88 -5.58
N MET A 153 -14.39 -2.12 -5.02
CA MET A 153 -14.33 -0.66 -4.98
C MET A 153 -13.07 -0.14 -4.32
N SER A 154 -12.48 -0.91 -3.39
CA SER A 154 -11.24 -0.54 -2.71
C SER A 154 -10.05 -0.49 -3.66
N VAL A 155 -9.99 -1.47 -4.56
CA VAL A 155 -8.96 -1.57 -5.59
C VAL A 155 -9.19 -0.50 -6.66
N THR A 156 -10.42 -0.36 -7.15
CA THR A 156 -10.76 0.62 -8.19
C THR A 156 -10.50 2.06 -7.71
N ASP A 157 -10.96 2.42 -6.51
CA ASP A 157 -10.75 3.77 -5.96
C ASP A 157 -9.25 4.04 -5.74
N MET A 158 -8.47 3.05 -5.29
CA MET A 158 -7.02 3.23 -5.11
C MET A 158 -6.29 3.40 -6.44
N PHE A 159 -6.61 2.58 -7.44
CA PHE A 159 -6.01 2.66 -8.76
C PHE A 159 -6.34 3.98 -9.47
N ALA A 160 -7.61 4.42 -9.41
CA ALA A 160 -8.01 5.71 -9.95
C ALA A 160 -7.35 6.88 -9.21
N ALA A 161 -7.29 6.82 -7.87
CA ALA A 161 -6.68 7.89 -7.08
C ALA A 161 -5.17 8.02 -7.32
N ALA A 162 -4.46 6.91 -7.48
CA ALA A 162 -3.02 6.94 -7.75
C ALA A 162 -2.72 7.61 -9.10
N HIS A 163 -3.40 7.18 -10.16
CA HIS A 163 -3.22 7.80 -11.48
C HIS A 163 -3.72 9.24 -11.53
N ALA A 164 -4.79 9.57 -10.80
CA ALA A 164 -5.24 10.95 -10.69
C ALA A 164 -4.20 11.84 -10.00
N ALA A 165 -3.55 11.35 -8.94
CA ALA A 165 -2.49 12.06 -8.24
C ALA A 165 -1.21 12.22 -9.09
N GLU A 166 -0.98 11.32 -10.06
CA GLU A 166 0.10 11.39 -11.05
C GLU A 166 -0.18 12.32 -12.23
N GLY A 167 -1.39 12.88 -12.33
CA GLY A 167 -1.75 13.74 -13.46
C GLY A 167 -2.18 12.98 -14.73
N ALA A 168 -2.33 11.65 -14.67
CA ALA A 168 -2.65 10.85 -15.85
C ALA A 168 -4.07 11.13 -16.37
N THR A 169 -4.24 11.06 -17.68
CA THR A 169 -5.56 11.14 -18.33
C THR A 169 -6.25 9.78 -18.32
N PRO A 170 -7.60 9.73 -18.38
CA PRO A 170 -8.34 8.47 -18.43
C PRO A 170 -7.92 7.56 -19.60
N GLY A 171 -7.64 8.14 -20.78
CA GLY A 171 -7.21 7.41 -21.96
C GLY A 171 -5.84 6.75 -21.79
N GLU A 172 -4.87 7.44 -21.18
CA GLU A 172 -3.55 6.88 -20.88
C GLU A 172 -3.64 5.71 -19.90
N VAL A 173 -4.48 5.81 -18.88
CA VAL A 173 -4.67 4.74 -17.88
C VAL A 173 -5.26 3.49 -18.53
N VAL A 174 -6.29 3.65 -19.36
CA VAL A 174 -6.90 2.53 -20.10
C VAL A 174 -5.88 1.91 -21.06
N ALA A 175 -5.18 2.72 -21.85
CA ALA A 175 -4.18 2.23 -22.80
C ALA A 175 -3.05 1.44 -22.12
N ARG A 176 -2.48 1.96 -21.02
CA ARG A 176 -1.43 1.26 -20.25
C ARG A 176 -1.91 -0.07 -19.69
N ARG A 177 -3.14 -0.11 -19.14
CA ARG A 177 -3.74 -1.34 -18.60
C ARG A 177 -3.94 -2.37 -19.71
N ASP A 178 -4.55 -1.97 -20.82
CA ASP A 178 -4.93 -2.88 -21.90
C ASP A 178 -3.68 -3.42 -22.62
N GLN A 179 -2.64 -2.59 -22.80
CA GLN A 179 -1.34 -3.01 -23.30
C GLN A 179 -0.70 -4.05 -22.38
N ALA A 180 -0.72 -3.82 -21.06
CA ALA A 180 -0.16 -4.78 -20.11
C ALA A 180 -0.98 -6.09 -20.06
N GLU A 181 -2.31 -6.00 -20.12
CA GLU A 181 -3.18 -7.18 -20.12
C GLU A 181 -2.90 -8.09 -21.31
N ALA A 182 -2.70 -7.52 -22.51
CA ALA A 182 -2.37 -8.29 -23.72
C ALA A 182 -1.12 -9.16 -23.52
N VAL A 183 -0.08 -8.61 -22.87
CA VAL A 183 1.18 -9.33 -22.59
C VAL A 183 0.94 -10.48 -21.62
N PHE A 184 0.22 -10.26 -20.51
CA PHE A 184 -0.07 -11.34 -19.57
C PHE A 184 -1.05 -12.37 -20.13
N ALA A 185 -1.99 -11.97 -20.99
CA ALA A 185 -2.95 -12.88 -21.62
C ALA A 185 -2.26 -13.87 -22.58
N ALA A 186 -1.18 -13.45 -23.24
CA ALA A 186 -0.36 -14.29 -24.09
C ALA A 186 0.53 -15.27 -23.31
N ASP A 187 0.82 -15.02 -22.03
CA ASP A 187 1.69 -15.88 -21.23
C ASP A 187 0.97 -17.12 -20.65
N ARG A 188 1.58 -18.29 -20.82
CA ARG A 188 0.98 -19.57 -20.39
C ARG A 188 0.82 -19.69 -18.87
N VAL A 189 1.74 -19.10 -18.08
CA VAL A 189 1.79 -19.24 -16.62
C VAL A 189 0.94 -18.16 -15.94
N LEU A 190 0.93 -16.96 -16.49
CA LEU A 190 0.37 -15.75 -15.91
C LEU A 190 -0.96 -15.30 -16.52
N LYS A 191 -1.45 -15.92 -17.61
CA LYS A 191 -2.79 -15.63 -18.16
C LYS A 191 -3.91 -15.62 -17.13
N GLY A 192 -3.84 -16.48 -16.11
CA GLY A 192 -4.83 -16.53 -15.03
C GLY A 192 -4.77 -15.36 -14.04
N ASN A 193 -3.73 -14.52 -14.11
CA ASN A 193 -3.52 -13.32 -13.30
C ASN A 193 -3.41 -12.05 -14.17
N LYS A 194 -3.85 -12.11 -15.44
CA LYS A 194 -3.64 -11.04 -16.41
C LYS A 194 -4.14 -9.67 -15.95
N HIS A 195 -5.31 -9.61 -15.32
CA HIS A 195 -5.88 -8.35 -14.84
C HIS A 195 -5.10 -7.78 -13.64
N GLU A 196 -4.69 -8.63 -12.70
CA GLU A 196 -3.93 -8.23 -11.52
C GLU A 196 -2.53 -7.75 -11.92
N GLY A 197 -1.83 -8.53 -12.75
CA GLY A 197 -0.52 -8.16 -13.28
C GLY A 197 -0.56 -6.89 -14.11
N ALA A 198 -1.56 -6.74 -15.00
CA ALA A 198 -1.74 -5.54 -15.81
C ALA A 198 -2.00 -4.30 -14.96
N ARG A 199 -2.88 -4.40 -13.96
CA ARG A 199 -3.16 -3.30 -13.02
C ARG A 199 -1.90 -2.88 -12.27
N LEU A 200 -1.14 -3.85 -11.74
CA LEU A 200 0.08 -3.56 -10.99
C LEU A 200 1.19 -2.98 -11.87
N CYS A 201 1.36 -3.48 -13.10
CA CYS A 201 2.32 -2.91 -14.06
C CYS A 201 1.93 -1.49 -14.46
N ALA A 202 0.65 -1.24 -14.77
CA ALA A 202 0.16 0.10 -15.11
C ALA A 202 0.38 1.08 -13.95
N LEU A 203 0.12 0.65 -12.72
CA LEU A 203 0.26 1.44 -11.50
C LEU A 203 1.72 1.77 -11.15
N MET A 204 2.64 0.82 -11.35
CA MET A 204 4.06 0.98 -10.99
C MET A 204 4.95 1.43 -12.16
N GLY A 205 4.38 1.56 -13.36
CA GLY A 205 5.14 1.87 -14.58
C GLY A 205 6.10 0.76 -15.00
N THR A 206 5.91 -0.47 -14.53
CA THR A 206 6.81 -1.60 -14.80
C THR A 206 6.49 -2.26 -16.13
N SER A 207 7.52 -2.67 -16.88
CA SER A 207 7.33 -3.36 -18.15
C SER A 207 6.71 -4.76 -17.93
N PRO A 208 5.51 -5.05 -18.48
CA PRO A 208 4.89 -6.36 -18.34
C PRO A 208 5.72 -7.47 -18.99
N HIS A 209 6.51 -7.16 -20.02
CA HIS A 209 7.43 -8.12 -20.65
C HIS A 209 8.55 -8.54 -19.70
N GLN A 210 9.12 -7.59 -18.94
CA GLN A 210 10.15 -7.90 -17.95
C GLN A 210 9.58 -8.73 -16.80
N VAL A 211 8.36 -8.43 -16.36
CA VAL A 211 7.66 -9.20 -15.33
C VAL A 211 7.46 -10.65 -15.77
N VAL A 212 6.93 -10.88 -16.97
CA VAL A 212 6.71 -12.24 -17.51
C VAL A 212 8.04 -12.99 -17.65
N ALA A 213 9.07 -12.35 -18.20
CA ALA A 213 10.38 -12.97 -18.40
C ALA A 213 11.06 -13.39 -17.08
N GLY A 214 10.95 -12.56 -16.03
CA GLY A 214 11.58 -12.81 -14.73
C GLY A 214 10.80 -13.75 -13.81
N PHE A 215 9.49 -13.92 -14.02
CA PHE A 215 8.60 -14.60 -13.07
C PHE A 215 9.01 -16.04 -12.77
N GLY A 216 9.45 -16.79 -13.78
CA GLY A 216 9.87 -18.19 -13.61
C GLY A 216 11.04 -18.33 -12.64
N ALA A 217 12.09 -17.53 -12.83
CA ALA A 217 13.27 -17.55 -11.97
C ALA A 217 12.94 -17.13 -10.53
N LEU A 218 12.11 -16.08 -10.36
CA LEU A 218 11.63 -15.67 -9.03
C LEU A 218 10.88 -16.80 -8.33
N ARG A 219 9.94 -17.45 -9.02
CA ARG A 219 9.11 -18.52 -8.45
C ARG A 219 9.96 -19.70 -7.99
N GLU A 220 10.94 -20.12 -8.78
CA GLU A 220 11.80 -21.25 -8.40
C GLU A 220 12.74 -20.87 -7.24
N ALA A 221 13.26 -19.64 -7.21
CA ALA A 221 14.05 -19.16 -6.07
C ALA A 221 13.24 -19.16 -4.76
N VAL A 222 11.98 -18.68 -4.79
CA VAL A 222 11.10 -18.70 -3.60
C VAL A 222 10.78 -20.13 -3.15
N ARG A 223 10.55 -21.06 -4.10
CA ARG A 223 10.30 -22.48 -3.80
C ARG A 223 11.52 -23.15 -3.16
N ALA A 224 12.72 -22.84 -3.64
CA ALA A 224 13.97 -23.35 -3.09
C ALA A 224 14.26 -22.78 -1.69
N GLN A 225 13.75 -21.59 -1.36
CA GLN A 225 13.96 -20.97 -0.07
C GLN A 225 13.03 -21.57 1.01
N ARG A 226 13.57 -22.48 1.83
CA ARG A 226 12.84 -23.19 2.89
C ARG A 226 12.03 -22.28 3.81
N LYS A 227 12.55 -21.09 4.11
CA LYS A 227 11.92 -20.12 5.01
C LYS A 227 10.72 -19.37 4.42
N LEU A 228 10.53 -19.43 3.10
CA LEU A 228 9.48 -18.72 2.38
C LEU A 228 8.51 -19.64 1.65
N ARG A 229 8.86 -20.91 1.45
CA ARG A 229 8.13 -21.86 0.58
C ARG A 229 6.62 -21.99 0.84
N HIS A 230 6.16 -21.76 2.07
CA HIS A 230 4.75 -21.95 2.48
C HIS A 230 4.04 -20.66 2.87
N ASP A 231 4.75 -19.53 2.91
CA ASP A 231 4.22 -18.26 3.41
C ASP A 231 3.97 -17.25 2.30
N HIS A 232 3.61 -17.76 1.12
CA HIS A 232 3.27 -16.95 -0.04
C HIS A 232 2.16 -17.57 -0.88
N ASP A 233 1.45 -16.71 -1.63
CA ASP A 233 0.51 -17.11 -2.66
C ASP A 233 0.99 -16.60 -4.04
N LYS A 234 0.33 -17.08 -5.10
CA LYS A 234 0.69 -16.70 -6.48
C LYS A 234 0.48 -15.20 -6.73
N SER A 235 -0.53 -14.59 -6.13
CA SER A 235 -0.80 -13.16 -6.29
C SER A 235 0.32 -12.30 -5.71
N MET A 236 0.89 -12.72 -4.57
CA MET A 236 2.04 -12.07 -3.97
C MET A 236 3.30 -12.20 -4.82
N LEU A 237 3.54 -13.36 -5.44
CA LEU A 237 4.65 -13.51 -6.39
C LEU A 237 4.50 -12.61 -7.62
N VAL A 238 3.27 -12.45 -8.12
CA VAL A 238 2.98 -11.52 -9.22
C VAL A 238 3.27 -10.09 -8.79
N ALA A 239 2.80 -9.69 -7.59
CA ALA A 239 3.07 -8.37 -7.04
C ALA A 239 4.58 -8.11 -6.88
N TRP A 240 5.32 -9.04 -6.31
CA TRP A 240 6.78 -8.95 -6.18
C TRP A 240 7.49 -8.81 -7.52
N SER A 241 7.06 -9.57 -8.53
CA SER A 241 7.63 -9.46 -9.87
C SER A 241 7.35 -8.09 -10.48
N CYS A 242 6.13 -7.57 -10.29
CA CYS A 242 5.76 -6.23 -10.75
C CYS A 242 6.52 -5.14 -9.99
N GLU A 243 6.87 -5.35 -8.72
CA GLU A 243 7.74 -4.44 -7.94
C GLU A 243 9.23 -4.57 -8.28
N GLY A 244 9.57 -5.46 -9.23
CA GLY A 244 10.94 -5.69 -9.68
C GLY A 244 11.78 -6.55 -8.74
N LEU A 245 11.16 -7.40 -7.89
CA LEU A 245 11.91 -8.43 -7.17
C LEU A 245 12.38 -9.52 -8.14
N THR A 246 13.60 -9.96 -7.94
CA THR A 246 14.29 -10.98 -8.74
C THR A 246 14.67 -12.18 -7.87
N ALA A 247 15.17 -13.24 -8.49
CA ALA A 247 15.68 -14.41 -7.77
C ALA A 247 16.79 -14.04 -6.76
N ALA A 248 17.62 -13.03 -7.06
CA ALA A 248 18.71 -12.59 -6.20
C ALA A 248 18.25 -11.94 -4.89
N ASP A 249 16.99 -11.47 -4.84
CA ASP A 249 16.43 -10.78 -3.68
C ASP A 249 15.90 -11.74 -2.60
N ILE A 250 15.67 -13.00 -2.98
CA ILE A 250 15.01 -14.00 -2.13
C ILE A 250 15.80 -14.37 -0.86
N PRO A 251 17.14 -14.52 -0.90
CA PRO A 251 17.92 -14.73 0.33
C PRO A 251 17.77 -13.56 1.31
N ALA A 252 17.90 -12.32 0.84
CA ALA A 252 17.80 -11.13 1.67
C ALA A 252 16.39 -10.94 2.24
N LEU A 253 15.34 -11.24 1.45
CA LEU A 253 13.96 -11.26 1.93
C LEU A 253 13.77 -12.23 3.10
N ALA A 254 14.34 -13.43 2.99
CA ALA A 254 14.26 -14.44 4.04
C ALA A 254 15.02 -14.03 5.30
N GLU A 255 16.17 -13.37 5.17
CA GLU A 255 16.93 -12.84 6.30
C GLU A 255 16.16 -11.76 7.05
N ILE A 256 15.61 -10.77 6.33
CA ILE A 256 14.78 -9.71 6.92
C ILE A 256 13.57 -10.34 7.64
N ARG A 257 12.89 -11.29 7.00
CA ARG A 257 11.73 -11.97 7.60
C ARG A 257 12.08 -12.63 8.92
N GLU A 258 13.25 -13.25 9.05
CA GLU A 258 13.67 -13.88 10.31
C GLU A 258 14.03 -12.85 11.37
N ALA A 259 14.68 -11.75 10.98
CA ALA A 259 15.09 -10.68 11.88
C ALA A 259 13.92 -9.82 12.41
N LEU A 260 12.73 -9.88 11.80
CA LEU A 260 11.56 -9.14 12.25
C LEU A 260 11.19 -9.45 13.73
N PRO A 261 10.69 -8.49 14.52
CA PRO A 261 10.22 -8.74 15.87
C PRO A 261 9.13 -9.83 15.92
N ARG A 262 9.14 -10.67 16.97
CA ARG A 262 8.21 -11.81 17.12
C ARG A 262 6.74 -11.40 17.20
N GLN A 263 6.45 -10.18 17.65
CA GLN A 263 5.08 -9.67 17.88
C GLN A 263 4.31 -9.34 16.59
N CYS A 264 4.86 -9.65 15.41
CA CYS A 264 4.10 -9.61 14.15
C CYS A 264 3.18 -10.85 14.08
N ASN A 265 2.14 -10.88 14.91
CA ASN A 265 1.19 -11.98 14.96
C ASN A 265 0.22 -11.89 13.78
N GLY A 266 0.34 -12.84 12.86
CA GLY A 266 -0.54 -13.02 11.70
C GLY A 266 -0.08 -14.24 10.91
N ALA A 267 -0.94 -14.81 10.06
CA ALA A 267 -0.56 -15.89 9.14
C ALA A 267 0.77 -15.53 8.44
N GLY A 268 1.65 -16.51 8.20
CA GLY A 268 3.04 -16.28 7.78
C GLY A 268 3.21 -15.32 6.58
N GLY A 269 2.19 -15.21 5.72
CA GLY A 269 2.13 -14.22 4.64
C GLY A 269 2.24 -12.75 5.09
N ALA A 270 1.73 -12.34 6.26
CA ALA A 270 1.83 -10.96 6.73
C ALA A 270 3.28 -10.56 7.07
N ARG A 271 4.02 -11.46 7.71
CA ARG A 271 5.44 -11.28 8.05
C ARG A 271 6.30 -11.25 6.80
N THR A 272 5.99 -12.11 5.83
CA THR A 272 6.67 -12.15 4.52
C THR A 272 6.43 -10.86 3.71
N ARG A 273 5.21 -10.31 3.72
CA ARG A 273 4.92 -9.00 3.10
C ARG A 273 5.63 -7.86 3.79
N LEU A 274 5.64 -7.84 5.12
CA LEU A 274 6.36 -6.83 5.89
C LEU A 274 7.87 -6.85 5.57
N ALA A 275 8.45 -8.05 5.46
CA ALA A 275 9.85 -8.20 5.07
C ALA A 275 10.12 -7.67 3.66
N GLN A 276 9.22 -7.92 2.71
CA GLN A 276 9.33 -7.36 1.35
C GLN A 276 9.27 -5.83 1.38
N GLN A 277 8.34 -5.23 2.15
CA GLN A 277 8.23 -3.77 2.25
C GLN A 277 9.52 -3.11 2.76
N ILE A 278 10.18 -3.74 3.74
CA ILE A 278 11.48 -3.29 4.27
C ILE A 278 12.57 -3.47 3.22
N LEU A 279 12.62 -4.63 2.54
CA LEU A 279 13.60 -4.92 1.50
C LEU A 279 13.57 -3.88 0.38
N VAL A 280 12.38 -3.51 -0.07
CA VAL A 280 12.23 -2.55 -1.18
C VAL A 280 12.37 -1.09 -0.73
N ALA A 281 12.41 -0.80 0.57
CA ALA A 281 12.41 0.58 1.08
C ALA A 281 13.67 1.38 0.72
N ASP A 282 14.82 0.71 0.56
CA ASP A 282 16.09 1.33 0.15
C ASP A 282 16.25 1.40 -1.37
N ARG A 283 15.33 0.82 -2.15
CA ARG A 283 15.42 0.88 -3.61
C ARG A 283 15.11 2.29 -4.10
N PRO A 284 15.84 2.79 -5.12
CA PRO A 284 15.49 4.05 -5.74
C PRO A 284 14.04 4.00 -6.20
N ALA A 285 13.32 5.09 -5.96
CA ALA A 285 11.99 5.26 -6.49
C ALA A 285 12.00 5.00 -8.00
N PRO A 286 10.96 4.36 -8.57
CA PRO A 286 10.83 4.27 -10.02
C PRO A 286 10.88 5.69 -10.62
N PRO A 287 11.51 5.89 -11.79
CA PRO A 287 11.71 7.21 -12.38
C PRO A 287 10.39 7.99 -12.55
N ALA A 288 10.48 9.31 -12.28
CA ALA A 288 9.48 10.37 -12.43
C ALA A 288 7.99 9.92 -12.49
N GLY A 289 7.32 9.94 -11.33
CA GLY A 289 5.87 9.82 -11.21
C GLY A 289 5.40 8.84 -10.13
N SER A 290 6.17 7.78 -9.85
CA SER A 290 5.66 6.60 -9.13
C SER A 290 5.98 6.56 -7.60
N LEU A 291 6.52 7.63 -7.02
CA LEU A 291 6.75 7.71 -5.55
C LEU A 291 5.45 7.73 -4.76
N SER A 292 4.43 8.41 -5.30
CA SER A 292 3.09 8.48 -4.73
C SER A 292 2.35 7.14 -4.90
N ALA A 293 2.41 6.53 -6.07
CA ALA A 293 1.77 5.24 -6.38
C ALA A 293 2.38 4.07 -5.60
N LEU A 294 3.71 3.96 -5.52
CA LEU A 294 4.37 2.85 -4.84
C LEU A 294 4.26 2.97 -3.31
N THR A 295 4.30 4.19 -2.76
CA THR A 295 3.99 4.44 -1.35
C THR A 295 2.51 4.21 -1.04
N ALA A 296 1.61 4.65 -1.92
CA ALA A 296 0.17 4.40 -1.82
C ALA A 296 -0.16 2.91 -1.89
N VAL A 297 0.52 2.14 -2.75
CA VAL A 297 0.36 0.68 -2.89
C VAL A 297 0.90 -0.04 -1.67
N ILE A 298 2.14 0.23 -1.26
CA ILE A 298 2.76 -0.37 -0.07
C ILE A 298 1.90 -0.09 1.16
N ALA A 299 1.37 1.11 1.26
CA ALA A 299 0.65 1.51 2.44
C ALA A 299 -0.86 1.19 2.37
N ALA A 300 -1.46 1.09 1.19
CA ALA A 300 -2.77 0.46 0.99
C ALA A 300 -2.71 -1.04 1.26
N GLN A 301 -1.63 -1.72 0.88
CA GLN A 301 -1.36 -3.10 1.24
C GLN A 301 -1.12 -3.25 2.74
N ALA A 302 -0.36 -2.35 3.38
CA ALA A 302 -0.16 -2.33 4.83
C ALA A 302 -1.48 -2.09 5.60
N ALA A 303 -2.30 -1.16 5.13
CA ALA A 303 -3.63 -0.90 5.64
C ALA A 303 -4.57 -2.10 5.43
N MET A 304 -4.55 -2.72 4.25
CA MET A 304 -5.34 -3.92 3.96
C MET A 304 -4.93 -5.09 4.86
N MET A 305 -3.64 -5.31 5.07
CA MET A 305 -3.13 -6.36 5.96
C MET A 305 -3.53 -6.12 7.42
N ALA A 306 -3.41 -4.89 7.90
CA ALA A 306 -3.84 -4.52 9.24
C ALA A 306 -5.35 -4.67 9.44
N ALA A 307 -6.16 -4.36 8.41
CA ALA A 307 -7.61 -4.56 8.42
C ALA A 307 -7.98 -6.06 8.39
N VAL A 308 -7.25 -6.89 7.65
CA VAL A 308 -7.44 -8.36 7.63
C VAL A 308 -7.06 -8.96 8.99
N ILE A 309 -5.93 -8.56 9.57
CA ILE A 309 -5.48 -9.04 10.88
C ILE A 309 -6.47 -8.63 11.98
N ALA A 310 -6.90 -7.36 11.99
CA ALA A 310 -7.91 -6.86 12.94
C ALA A 310 -9.30 -7.50 12.74
N GLY A 311 -9.69 -7.82 11.49
CA GLY A 311 -10.93 -8.54 11.19
C GLY A 311 -10.88 -10.01 11.63
N SER A 312 -9.74 -10.68 11.48
CA SER A 312 -9.56 -12.06 11.91
C SER A 312 -9.52 -12.23 13.44
N THR A 313 -9.01 -11.25 14.20
CA THR A 313 -9.07 -11.28 15.68
C THR A 313 -10.48 -11.08 16.23
N VAL A 314 -11.32 -10.26 15.58
CA VAL A 314 -12.74 -10.10 16.00
C VAL A 314 -13.57 -11.35 15.68
N ALA A 315 -13.29 -12.01 14.55
CA ALA A 315 -13.94 -13.27 14.16
C ALA A 315 -13.54 -14.46 15.05
N THR A 316 -12.30 -14.50 15.57
CA THR A 316 -11.86 -15.57 16.48
C THR A 316 -12.35 -15.38 17.91
N THR A 317 -12.63 -14.15 18.36
CA THR A 317 -13.30 -13.93 19.65
C THR A 317 -14.79 -14.24 19.64
N SER A 318 -15.45 -14.25 18.47
CA SER A 318 -16.87 -14.62 18.36
C SER A 318 -17.11 -16.11 18.12
N ALA A 319 -16.08 -16.88 17.75
CA ALA A 319 -16.15 -18.34 17.61
C ALA A 319 -15.67 -19.12 18.86
N ALA A 320 -15.11 -18.44 19.87
CA ALA A 320 -14.70 -19.03 21.15
C ALA A 320 -15.75 -18.84 22.27
N SER A 321 -16.97 -18.44 21.90
CA SER A 321 -18.13 -18.30 22.79
C SER A 321 -19.32 -19.02 22.16
N SER A 322 -19.21 -20.34 22.06
CA SER A 322 -20.32 -21.27 21.78
C SER A 322 -20.02 -22.57 22.50
#